data_AF-A0A353NMN9-F1
#
_entry.id   AF-A0A353NMN9-F1
#
_cell.length_a   1.000
_cell.length_b   1.000
_cell.length_c   1.000
_cell.angle_alpha   90.00
_cell.angle_beta   90.00
_cell.angle_gamma   90.00
#
_symmetry.space_group_name_H-M   'P 1'
#
loop_
_entity.id
_entity.type
_entity.pdbx_description
1 polymer ?
#
loop_
_entity_poly.entity_id
_entity_poly.type
_entity_poly.pdbx_seq_one_letter_code
_entity_poly.pdbx_strand_id
1 'polypeptide(L)'
;MVKIRDGASYLLIACLAVLLTIMLCGCGLNDSQDSTADPNGQIAEEPGIDDPLTGRKVDTVGSLVAVMVDNLDAARPQTGLGGAGVVYEMEAEARITRFMALFAGDQPSVVGPVRSARSYYLQICKEWDAVYAHVGGSKDAVSNIQSWGIKDLDEFRNGGEY
;
A
#
# COMPACT_ATOMS: atom_id res chain seq x y z
N MET A 1 39.85 -6.15 -52.56
CA MET A 1 38.67 -5.28 -52.66
C MET A 1 37.43 -6.19 -52.66
N VAL A 2 36.89 -6.51 -51.49
CA VAL A 2 35.77 -7.45 -51.33
C VAL A 2 34.47 -6.65 -51.35
N LYS A 3 33.65 -6.87 -52.37
CA LYS A 3 32.37 -6.21 -52.57
C LYS A 3 31.34 -6.93 -51.69
N ILE A 4 31.07 -6.38 -50.51
CA ILE A 4 30.08 -6.90 -49.56
C ILE A 4 28.70 -6.72 -50.21
N ARG A 5 27.98 -7.83 -50.43
CA ARG A 5 26.68 -7.88 -51.11
C ARG A 5 25.61 -7.17 -50.29
N ASP A 6 24.94 -6.19 -50.89
CA ASP A 6 23.92 -5.32 -50.28
C ASP A 6 22.66 -6.05 -49.75
N GLY A 7 22.51 -7.35 -50.01
CA GLY A 7 21.31 -8.11 -49.66
C GLY A 7 21.08 -8.32 -48.16
N ALA A 8 22.13 -8.33 -47.34
CA ALA A 8 22.00 -8.50 -45.89
C ALA A 8 21.38 -7.26 -45.23
N SER A 9 21.65 -6.07 -45.77
CA SER A 9 21.12 -4.80 -45.27
C SER A 9 19.63 -4.65 -45.58
N TYR A 10 19.19 -5.06 -46.78
CA TYR A 10 17.77 -5.02 -47.13
C TYR A 10 16.93 -6.01 -46.31
N LEU A 11 17.48 -7.18 -45.99
CA LEU A 11 16.81 -8.16 -45.16
C LEU A 11 16.62 -7.65 -43.73
N LEU A 12 17.65 -7.00 -43.17
CA LEU A 12 17.60 -6.41 -41.83
C LEU A 12 16.61 -5.25 -41.73
N ILE A 13 16.57 -4.38 -42.74
CA ILE A 13 15.61 -3.27 -42.83
C ILE A 13 14.17 -3.80 -42.99
N ALA A 14 13.96 -4.84 -43.80
CA ALA A 14 12.65 -5.47 -43.96
C ALA A 14 12.16 -6.12 -42.65
N CYS A 15 13.03 -6.81 -41.91
CA CYS A 15 12.69 -7.37 -40.60
C CYS A 15 12.34 -6.28 -39.58
N LEU A 16 13.10 -5.18 -39.54
CA LEU A 16 12.83 -4.06 -38.63
C LEU A 16 11.50 -3.35 -38.96
N ALA A 17 11.18 -3.21 -40.25
CA ALA A 17 9.91 -2.62 -40.69
C ALA A 17 8.70 -3.50 -40.32
N VAL A 18 8.82 -4.83 -40.42
CA VAL A 18 7.77 -5.78 -40.02
C VAL A 18 7.60 -5.82 -38.50
N LEU A 19 8.68 -5.72 -37.73
CA LEU A 19 8.60 -5.61 -36.26
C LEU A 19 7.92 -4.32 -35.80
N LEU A 20 8.14 -3.20 -36.51
CA LEU A 20 7.52 -1.92 -36.20
C LEU A 20 6.02 -1.90 -36.53
N THR A 21 5.58 -2.56 -37.61
CA THR A 21 4.14 -2.64 -37.96
C THR A 21 3.36 -3.52 -36.99
N ILE A 22 3.97 -4.56 -36.41
CA ILE A 22 3.34 -5.38 -35.37
C ILE A 22 3.14 -4.58 -34.07
N MET A 23 4.05 -3.66 -33.73
CA MET A 23 3.89 -2.78 -32.56
C MET A 23 2.74 -1.75 -32.70
N LEU A 24 2.38 -1.36 -33.92
CA LEU A 24 1.38 -0.31 -34.18
C LEU A 24 -0.08 -0.83 -34.23
N CYS A 25 -0.31 -2.15 -34.31
CA CYS A 25 -1.65 -2.75 -34.36
C CYS A 25 -2.12 -3.40 -33.05
N GLY A 26 -1.52 -3.03 -31.91
CA GLY A 26 -1.95 -3.46 -30.58
C GLY A 26 -3.16 -2.70 -30.03
N CYS A 27 -4.23 -2.52 -30.81
CA CYS A 27 -5.53 -2.12 -30.28
C CYS A 27 -6.40 -3.38 -30.16
N GLY A 28 -6.30 -4.05 -29.02
CA GLY A 28 -7.26 -5.08 -28.62
C GLY A 28 -8.62 -4.44 -28.38
N LEU A 29 -9.65 -4.99 -29.03
CA LEU A 29 -11.04 -4.78 -28.63
C LEU A 29 -11.21 -5.24 -27.19
N ASN A 30 -11.53 -4.31 -26.30
CA ASN A 30 -12.34 -4.61 -25.12
C ASN A 30 -13.57 -3.72 -25.21
N ASP A 31 -14.59 -4.25 -25.88
CA ASP A 31 -15.96 -3.77 -25.73
C ASP A 31 -16.49 -4.33 -24.41
N SER A 32 -16.19 -3.64 -23.32
CA SER A 32 -16.91 -3.81 -22.06
C SER A 32 -18.07 -2.83 -22.07
N GLN A 33 -19.12 -3.15 -22.82
CA GLN A 33 -20.46 -2.75 -22.45
C GLN A 33 -20.79 -3.47 -21.14
N ASP A 34 -20.52 -2.80 -20.02
CA ASP A 34 -21.36 -2.95 -18.84
C ASP A 34 -21.64 -1.58 -18.25
N SER A 35 -22.75 -1.01 -18.70
CA SER A 35 -23.45 0.05 -18.00
C SER A 35 -24.91 -0.14 -18.37
N THR A 36 -25.58 -0.98 -17.59
CA THR A 36 -27.02 -0.86 -17.37
C THR A 36 -27.27 0.48 -16.69
N ALA A 37 -27.21 1.56 -17.47
CA ALA A 37 -27.69 2.86 -17.03
C ALA A 37 -29.21 2.79 -16.97
N ASP A 38 -29.74 2.55 -15.77
CA ASP A 38 -31.15 2.78 -15.45
C ASP A 38 -31.50 4.25 -15.80
N PRO A 39 -32.52 4.51 -16.64
CA PRO A 39 -32.95 5.86 -16.98
C PRO A 39 -33.49 6.67 -15.79
N ASN A 40 -33.56 6.08 -14.58
CA ASN A 40 -34.11 6.71 -13.39
C ASN A 40 -33.09 7.14 -12.33
N GLY A 41 -31.78 7.19 -12.66
CA GLY A 41 -30.78 7.95 -11.89
C GLY A 41 -30.64 7.61 -10.39
N GLN A 42 -31.15 6.47 -9.94
CA GLN A 42 -30.97 5.98 -8.59
C GLN A 42 -29.72 5.10 -8.59
N ILE A 43 -28.62 5.64 -8.07
CA ILE A 43 -27.46 4.83 -7.69
C ILE A 43 -27.97 3.86 -6.62
N ALA A 44 -28.03 2.56 -6.94
CA ALA A 44 -28.34 1.55 -5.93
C ALA A 44 -27.27 1.65 -4.84
N GLU A 45 -27.67 1.98 -3.61
CA GLU A 45 -26.73 2.03 -2.50
C GLU A 45 -26.24 0.60 -2.21
N GLU A 46 -24.92 0.40 -2.31
CA GLU A 46 -24.31 -0.86 -1.91
C GLU A 46 -24.55 -1.07 -0.40
N PRO A 47 -25.02 -2.25 0.01
CA PRO A 47 -25.22 -2.56 1.41
C PRO A 47 -23.88 -2.57 2.16
N GLY A 48 -23.86 -2.03 3.39
CA GLY A 48 -22.67 -2.06 4.25
C GLY A 48 -22.49 -0.78 5.08
N ILE A 49 -21.48 -0.79 5.94
CA ILE A 49 -21.03 0.35 6.73
C ILE A 49 -19.90 1.05 5.98
N ASP A 50 -19.86 2.38 6.00
CA ASP A 50 -18.74 3.12 5.39
C ASP A 50 -17.47 2.98 6.24
N ASP A 51 -16.39 2.50 5.62
CA ASP A 51 -15.07 2.49 6.23
C ASP A 51 -14.57 3.95 6.41
N PRO A 52 -14.16 4.36 7.63
CA PRO A 52 -13.82 5.75 7.93
C PRO A 52 -12.52 6.24 7.25
N LEU A 53 -11.67 5.33 6.77
CA LEU A 53 -10.41 5.65 6.11
C LEU A 53 -10.55 5.69 4.59
N THR A 54 -11.44 4.87 4.02
CA THR A 54 -11.55 4.67 2.55
C THR A 54 -12.89 5.07 1.95
N GLY A 55 -13.95 5.16 2.75
CA GLY A 55 -15.32 5.39 2.30
C GLY A 55 -15.95 4.20 1.56
N ARG A 56 -15.29 3.04 1.53
CA ARG A 56 -15.85 1.81 0.92
C ARG A 56 -16.84 1.15 1.86
N LYS A 57 -17.82 0.43 1.30
CA LYS A 57 -18.74 -0.39 2.07
C LYS A 57 -18.03 -1.65 2.59
N VAL A 58 -18.13 -1.88 3.89
CA VAL A 58 -17.59 -3.06 4.60
C VAL A 58 -18.64 -3.63 5.55
N ASP A 59 -18.50 -4.91 5.91
CA ASP A 59 -19.44 -5.58 6.81
C ASP A 59 -19.32 -5.08 8.25
N THR A 60 -18.09 -4.81 8.70
CA THR A 60 -17.79 -4.35 10.05
C THR A 60 -16.66 -3.33 10.04
N VAL A 61 -16.70 -2.39 10.99
CA VAL A 61 -15.60 -1.47 11.26
C VAL A 61 -15.16 -1.67 12.70
N GLY A 62 -13.90 -2.11 12.87
CA GLY A 62 -13.28 -2.28 14.18
C GLY A 62 -12.68 -0.99 14.74
N SER A 63 -11.89 -1.11 15.80
CA SER A 63 -11.00 -0.02 16.23
C SER A 63 -9.95 0.25 15.15
N LEU A 64 -9.59 1.51 14.94
CA LEU A 64 -8.49 1.86 14.04
C LEU A 64 -7.19 1.29 14.61
N VAL A 65 -6.38 0.67 13.74
CA VAL A 65 -5.07 0.13 14.10
C VAL A 65 -4.01 0.82 13.26
N ALA A 66 -3.02 1.42 13.93
CA ALA A 66 -1.83 2.02 13.37
C ALA A 66 -0.66 1.05 13.53
N VAL A 67 -0.19 0.47 12.41
CA VAL A 67 0.93 -0.48 12.41
C VAL A 67 2.18 0.21 11.89
N MET A 68 3.26 0.18 12.67
CA MET A 68 4.58 0.59 12.22
C MET A 68 5.18 -0.46 11.30
N VAL A 69 5.51 -0.11 10.06
CA VAL A 69 6.02 -1.03 9.04
C VAL A 69 7.40 -0.58 8.55
N ASP A 70 8.31 -1.54 8.39
CA ASP A 70 9.67 -1.29 7.92
C ASP A 70 9.68 -0.88 6.43
N ASN A 71 10.58 0.03 6.09
CA ASN A 71 10.81 0.47 4.72
C ASN A 71 12.30 0.42 4.31
N LEU A 72 13.11 -0.35 5.03
CA LEU A 72 14.43 -0.75 4.55
C LEU A 72 14.34 -1.53 3.23
N ASP A 73 15.34 -1.39 2.35
CA ASP A 73 15.37 -2.11 1.07
C ASP A 73 15.27 -3.63 1.25
N ALA A 74 15.92 -4.17 2.29
CA ALA A 74 15.88 -5.60 2.62
C ALA A 74 14.53 -6.07 3.20
N ALA A 75 13.68 -5.16 3.66
CA ALA A 75 12.35 -5.47 4.18
C ALA A 75 11.27 -5.51 3.09
N ARG A 76 11.62 -5.14 1.85
CA ARG A 76 10.68 -5.08 0.72
C ARG A 76 10.61 -6.43 -0.01
N PRO A 77 9.42 -6.83 -0.50
CA PRO A 77 8.14 -6.13 -0.37
C PRO A 77 7.48 -6.31 1.01
N GLN A 78 6.73 -5.29 1.43
CA GLN A 78 5.88 -5.37 2.63
C GLN A 78 4.66 -6.26 2.40
N THR A 79 4.21 -6.93 3.46
CA THR A 79 2.97 -7.71 3.49
C THR A 79 1.85 -6.88 4.11
N GLY A 80 0.63 -6.97 3.56
CA GLY A 80 -0.56 -6.30 4.09
C GLY A 80 -0.66 -4.79 3.83
N LEU A 81 0.42 -4.13 3.41
CA LEU A 81 0.45 -2.68 3.23
C LEU A 81 -0.59 -2.15 2.22
N GLY A 82 -0.91 -2.93 1.19
CA GLY A 82 -1.93 -2.58 0.18
C GLY A 82 -3.38 -2.58 0.70
N GLY A 83 -3.63 -3.17 1.88
CA GLY A 83 -4.93 -3.12 2.56
C GLY A 83 -5.08 -1.91 3.49
N ALA A 84 -4.06 -1.06 3.61
CA ALA A 84 -4.14 0.13 4.47
C ALA A 84 -5.04 1.19 3.84
N GLY A 85 -5.91 1.80 4.63
CA GLY A 85 -6.72 2.93 4.17
C GLY A 85 -5.91 4.21 4.05
N VAL A 86 -4.93 4.40 4.95
CA VAL A 86 -3.99 5.53 4.94
C VAL A 86 -2.59 5.02 5.27
N VAL A 87 -1.58 5.55 4.58
CA VAL A 87 -0.16 5.28 4.87
C VAL A 87 0.59 6.60 5.04
N TYR A 88 1.26 6.74 6.18
CA TYR A 88 2.18 7.84 6.44
C TYR A 88 3.63 7.38 6.26
N GLU A 89 4.40 8.08 5.43
CA GLU A 89 5.84 7.90 5.30
C GLU A 89 6.59 9.11 5.89
N MET A 90 7.52 8.85 6.79
CA MET A 90 8.37 9.88 7.39
C MET A 90 9.77 9.35 7.60
N GLU A 91 10.76 10.23 7.58
CA GLU A 91 12.14 9.89 7.92
C GLU A 91 12.21 9.38 9.37
N ALA A 92 12.99 8.31 9.60
CA ALA A 92 13.22 7.77 10.93
C ALA A 92 14.67 7.85 11.38
N GLU A 93 15.58 7.18 10.67
CA GLU A 93 16.98 7.10 11.08
C GLU A 93 17.86 7.13 9.85
N ALA A 94 18.95 7.91 9.88
CA ALA A 94 19.97 7.92 8.85
C ALA A 94 19.41 8.04 7.41
N ARG A 95 18.39 8.90 7.21
CA ARG A 95 17.68 9.09 5.92
C ARG A 95 16.89 7.89 5.42
N ILE A 96 16.56 6.96 6.30
CA ILE A 96 15.71 5.80 6.03
C ILE A 96 14.33 6.12 6.61
N THR A 97 13.30 5.99 5.78
CA THR A 97 11.91 6.19 6.16
C THR A 97 11.32 4.95 6.80
N ARG A 98 10.17 5.11 7.44
CA ARG A 98 9.28 4.01 7.83
C ARG A 98 7.87 4.32 7.37
N PHE A 99 7.01 3.32 7.39
CA PHE A 99 5.59 3.52 7.21
C PHE A 99 4.85 3.40 8.53
N MET A 100 3.75 4.15 8.65
CA MET A 100 2.68 3.84 9.58
C MET A 100 1.40 3.66 8.77
N ALA A 101 0.88 2.44 8.79
CA ALA A 101 -0.30 2.04 8.04
C ALA A 101 -1.52 2.00 8.97
N LEU A 102 -2.60 2.65 8.56
CA LEU A 102 -3.88 2.67 9.29
C LEU A 102 -4.88 1.70 8.65
N PHE A 103 -5.50 0.89 9.50
CA PHE A 103 -6.52 -0.10 9.14
C PHE A 103 -7.78 0.12 9.98
N ALA A 104 -8.97 -0.14 9.42
CA ALA A 104 -10.26 0.00 10.10
C ALA A 104 -11.22 -1.15 9.76
N GLY A 105 -11.78 -1.16 8.54
CA GLY A 105 -12.73 -2.15 8.05
C GLY A 105 -12.07 -3.47 7.64
N ASP A 106 -11.91 -3.71 6.34
CA ASP A 106 -11.31 -4.94 5.80
C ASP A 106 -9.80 -5.01 6.07
N GLN A 107 -9.44 -5.43 7.28
CA GLN A 107 -8.04 -5.54 7.71
C GLN A 107 -7.39 -6.80 7.12
N PRO A 108 -6.14 -6.73 6.65
CA PRO A 108 -5.39 -7.92 6.22
C PRO A 108 -5.07 -8.82 7.42
N SER A 109 -4.96 -10.13 7.18
CA SER A 109 -4.61 -11.10 8.22
C SER A 109 -3.17 -10.97 8.74
N VAL A 110 -2.27 -10.40 7.93
CA VAL A 110 -0.85 -10.22 8.27
C VAL A 110 -0.37 -8.88 7.75
N VAL A 111 0.37 -8.14 8.59
CA VAL A 111 1.04 -6.88 8.24
C VAL A 111 2.49 -6.92 8.70
N GLY A 112 3.42 -6.51 7.83
CA GLY A 112 4.82 -6.36 8.23
C GLY A 112 5.81 -6.21 7.07
N PRO A 113 7.13 -6.23 7.35
CA PRO A 113 7.73 -6.41 8.68
C PRO A 113 7.41 -5.26 9.64
N VAL A 114 7.07 -5.58 10.90
CA VAL A 114 6.76 -4.54 11.90
C VAL A 114 8.04 -3.89 12.41
N ARG A 115 8.01 -2.59 12.66
CA ARG A 115 9.18 -1.80 13.08
C ARG A 115 8.91 -1.01 14.36
N SER A 116 9.96 -0.51 14.97
CA SER A 116 9.92 0.30 16.19
C SER A 116 9.18 1.62 16.06
N ALA A 117 8.60 2.05 17.17
CA ALA A 117 7.91 3.32 17.37
C ALA A 117 8.82 4.55 17.32
N ARG A 118 8.33 5.68 16.79
CA ARG A 118 8.97 7.01 16.88
C ARG A 118 7.94 8.06 17.26
N SER A 119 8.34 9.06 18.05
CA SER A 119 7.44 9.98 18.74
C SER A 119 6.51 10.80 17.83
N TYR A 120 6.94 11.11 16.61
CA TYR A 120 6.12 11.87 15.65
C TYR A 120 5.01 11.01 15.03
N TYR A 121 5.19 9.70 14.88
CA TYR A 121 4.08 8.80 14.52
C TYR A 121 3.05 8.68 15.65
N LEU A 122 3.47 8.78 16.92
CA LEU A 122 2.54 8.74 18.06
C LEU A 122 1.57 9.93 18.06
N GLN A 123 1.99 11.09 17.55
CA GLN A 123 1.10 12.25 17.43
C GLN A 123 -0.03 11.97 16.43
N ILE A 124 0.31 11.39 15.28
CA ILE A 124 -0.66 10.99 14.25
C ILE A 124 -1.54 9.86 14.79
N CYS A 125 -0.97 8.83 15.41
CA CYS A 125 -1.75 7.75 16.03
C CYS A 125 -2.77 8.28 17.04
N LYS A 126 -2.41 9.31 17.83
CA LYS A 126 -3.30 9.97 18.77
C LYS A 126 -4.40 10.77 18.08
N GLU A 127 -4.11 11.43 16.95
CA GLU A 127 -5.11 12.14 16.14
C GLU A 127 -6.22 11.19 15.67
N TRP A 128 -5.85 9.96 15.31
CA TRP A 128 -6.79 8.92 14.89
C TRP A 128 -7.41 8.10 16.03
N ASP A 129 -7.02 8.35 17.28
CA ASP A 129 -7.36 7.50 18.45
C ASP A 129 -7.11 5.99 18.20
N ALA A 130 -6.07 5.67 17.43
CA ALA A 130 -5.78 4.32 16.96
C ALA A 130 -5.04 3.47 18.00
N VAL A 131 -5.21 2.14 17.92
CA VAL A 131 -4.35 1.16 18.58
C VAL A 131 -3.02 1.10 17.86
N TYR A 132 -1.90 1.16 18.59
CA TYR A 132 -0.57 1.37 18.04
C TYR A 132 0.28 0.11 18.12
N ALA A 133 0.50 -0.54 16.98
CA ALA A 133 1.28 -1.78 16.88
C ALA A 133 2.72 -1.51 16.41
N HIS A 134 3.71 -2.02 17.15
CA HIS A 134 5.13 -1.83 16.87
C HIS A 134 6.04 -2.86 17.56
N VAL A 135 7.35 -2.79 17.26
CA VAL A 135 8.40 -3.61 17.92
C VAL A 135 9.43 -2.71 18.61
N GLY A 136 9.23 -2.47 19.90
CA GLY A 136 10.02 -1.52 20.69
C GLY A 136 9.96 -0.09 20.14
N GLY A 137 10.89 0.78 20.57
CA GLY A 137 10.83 2.20 20.20
C GLY A 137 12.09 2.98 20.57
N SER A 138 12.17 4.24 20.14
CA SER A 138 13.14 5.16 20.73
C SER A 138 12.76 5.42 22.19
N LYS A 139 13.72 5.83 23.03
CA LYS A 139 13.45 6.12 24.45
C LYS A 139 12.29 7.10 24.61
N ASP A 140 12.29 8.17 23.81
CA ASP A 140 11.22 9.16 23.83
C ASP A 140 9.88 8.57 23.40
N ALA A 141 9.84 7.71 22.37
CA ALA A 141 8.59 7.11 21.92
C ALA A 141 8.00 6.19 23.00
N VAL A 142 8.81 5.35 23.64
CA VAL A 142 8.36 4.46 24.73
C VAL A 142 7.85 5.25 25.93
N SER A 143 8.52 6.36 26.27
CA SER A 143 8.06 7.28 27.32
C SER A 143 6.76 7.99 26.95
N ASN A 144 6.61 8.40 25.69
CA ASN A 144 5.44 9.09 25.17
C ASN A 144 4.21 8.18 25.08
N ILE A 145 4.38 6.90 24.72
CA ILE A 145 3.29 5.91 24.71
C ILE A 145 2.58 5.89 26.07
N GLN A 146 3.36 5.80 27.15
CA GLN A 146 2.83 5.75 28.52
C GLN A 146 2.24 7.11 28.95
N SER A 147 2.97 8.19 28.76
CA SER A 147 2.55 9.52 29.24
C SER A 147 1.39 10.11 28.45
N TRP A 148 1.21 9.74 27.18
CA TRP A 148 0.14 10.27 26.33
C TRP A 148 -1.11 9.39 26.32
N GLY A 149 -1.07 8.22 26.97
CA GLY A 149 -2.17 7.27 27.03
C GLY A 149 -2.44 6.58 25.69
N ILE A 150 -1.39 6.25 24.93
CA ILE A 150 -1.54 5.53 23.65
C ILE A 150 -1.96 4.09 23.93
N LYS A 151 -2.91 3.58 23.13
CA LYS A 151 -3.36 2.19 23.16
C LYS A 151 -2.25 1.30 22.56
N ASP A 152 -1.41 0.73 23.43
CA ASP A 152 -0.12 0.12 23.07
C ASP A 152 -0.20 -1.38 22.71
N LEU A 153 0.36 -1.76 21.57
CA LEU A 153 0.62 -3.15 21.15
C LEU A 153 2.10 -3.31 20.78
N ASP A 154 2.95 -3.53 21.78
CA ASP A 154 4.40 -3.72 21.62
C ASP A 154 4.79 -5.20 21.67
N GLU A 155 5.31 -5.76 20.57
CA GLU A 155 5.74 -7.17 20.50
C GLU A 155 6.68 -7.57 21.66
N PHE A 156 7.57 -6.68 22.12
CA PHE A 156 8.47 -7.00 23.24
C PHE A 156 7.76 -7.19 24.58
N ARG A 157 6.57 -6.61 24.74
CA ARG A 157 5.72 -6.76 25.94
C ARG A 157 4.67 -7.84 25.77
N ASN A 158 4.31 -8.13 24.52
CA ASN A 158 3.13 -8.85 24.08
C ASN A 158 3.52 -9.97 23.08
N GLY A 159 4.56 -10.75 23.38
CA GLY A 159 5.18 -11.68 22.42
C GLY A 159 4.38 -12.97 22.09
N GLY A 160 3.18 -12.84 21.53
CA GLY A 160 2.34 -13.94 21.02
C GLY A 160 1.57 -13.55 19.75
N GLU A 161 0.96 -14.54 19.07
CA GLU A 161 0.08 -14.29 17.91
C GLU A 161 -1.26 -13.69 18.40
N TYR A 162 -1.77 -12.67 17.70
CA TYR A 162 -3.04 -11.97 17.97
C TYR A 162 -4.02 -12.17 16.82
#